data_AF-A0A350XYI4-F1
#
_entry.id   AF-A0A350XYI4-F1
#
_cell.length_a   1.000
_cell.length_b   1.000
_cell.length_c   1.000
_cell.angle_alpha   90.00
_cell.angle_beta   90.00
_cell.angle_gamma   90.00
#
_symmetry.space_group_name_H-M   'P 1'
#
loop_
_entity.id
_entity.type
_entity.pdbx_description
1 polymer ?
#
loop_
_entity_poly.entity_id
_entity_poly.type
_entity_poly.pdbx_seq_one_letter_code
_entity_poly.pdbx_strand_id
1 'polypeptide(L)'
;MSDKAKAGKLSGRLIFDLILFGLIGQIAWNVENMYFNTFLYNSIYKGASQAAIDGSINVIDAVSKMVAYSAITAMLTTLVMGALSDRKGSRNRFISVGYIIWGVIIGGFGLISRDNIASVFGMTDAAKILTTTVWIVIVMDMVMTFVGSTAN
;
A
#
# COMPACT_ATOMS: atom_id res chain seq x y z
N MET A 1 -23.15 35.65 -24.17
CA MET A 1 -22.35 35.46 -22.94
C MET A 1 -22.01 33.97 -22.87
N SER A 2 -20.81 33.60 -23.33
CA SER A 2 -19.67 33.14 -22.49
C SER A 2 -19.99 31.78 -21.86
N ASP A 3 -19.34 30.65 -22.14
CA ASP A 3 -17.94 30.41 -22.46
C ASP A 3 -17.82 29.14 -23.31
N LYS A 4 -17.23 29.26 -24.51
CA LYS A 4 -16.67 28.07 -25.18
C LYS A 4 -15.40 27.70 -24.44
N ALA A 5 -15.42 26.54 -23.81
CA ALA A 5 -14.29 25.91 -23.12
C ALA A 5 -13.01 26.00 -23.98
N LYS A 6 -12.13 26.96 -23.66
CA LYS A 6 -10.74 26.89 -24.07
C LYS A 6 -10.14 25.73 -23.29
N ALA A 7 -9.95 24.59 -23.95
CA ALA A 7 -8.98 23.60 -23.53
C ALA A 7 -7.60 24.27 -23.57
N GLY A 8 -7.26 24.98 -22.49
CA GLY A 8 -5.96 25.61 -22.33
C GLY A 8 -4.90 24.51 -22.33
N LYS A 9 -3.87 24.67 -23.17
CA LYS A 9 -2.69 23.79 -23.15
C LYS A 9 -2.23 23.64 -21.70
N LEU A 10 -2.03 22.40 -21.24
CA LEU A 10 -1.42 22.16 -19.94
C LEU A 10 -0.11 22.95 -19.87
N SER A 11 0.04 23.76 -18.82
CA SER A 11 1.29 24.46 -18.55
C SER A 11 2.43 23.43 -18.49
N GLY A 12 3.56 23.71 -19.13
CA GLY A 12 4.72 22.82 -19.09
C GLY A 12 5.17 22.50 -17.66
N ARG A 13 4.92 23.40 -16.70
CA ARG A 13 5.13 23.15 -15.27
C ARG A 13 4.24 22.03 -14.72
N LEU A 14 2.96 22.01 -15.10
CA LEU A 14 2.02 20.99 -14.65
C LEU A 14 2.35 19.62 -15.25
N ILE A 15 2.83 19.57 -16.50
CA ILE A 15 3.31 18.33 -17.12
C ILE A 15 4.55 17.82 -16.38
N PHE A 16 5.49 18.72 -16.07
CA PHE A 16 6.68 18.37 -15.30
C PHE A 16 6.32 17.83 -13.91
N ASP A 17 5.42 18.50 -13.18
CA ASP A 17 4.96 18.05 -11.87
C ASP A 17 4.31 16.67 -11.95
N LEU A 18 3.46 16.42 -12.94
CA LEU A 18 2.82 15.10 -13.14
C LEU A 18 3.86 14.00 -13.41
N ILE A 19 4.86 14.26 -14.25
CA ILE A 19 5.94 13.31 -14.52
C ILE A 19 6.75 13.05 -13.25
N LEU A 20 7.08 14.10 -12.50
CA LEU A 20 7.86 13.99 -11.27
C LEU A 20 7.14 13.18 -10.20
N PHE A 21 5.87 13.50 -9.93
CA PHE A 21 5.07 12.75 -8.96
C PHE A 21 4.89 11.29 -9.42
N GLY A 22 4.55 11.05 -10.69
CA GLY A 22 4.44 9.69 -11.22
C GLY A 22 5.73 8.89 -11.08
N LEU A 23 6.89 9.50 -11.37
CA LEU A 23 8.20 8.84 -11.20
C LEU A 23 8.47 8.50 -9.73
N ILE A 24 8.26 9.46 -8.82
CA ILE A 24 8.43 9.24 -7.38
C ILE A 24 7.49 8.14 -6.89
N GLY A 25 6.25 8.10 -7.37
CA GLY A 25 5.28 7.04 -7.07
C GLY A 25 5.79 5.66 -7.47
N GLN A 26 6.29 5.52 -8.70
CA GLN A 26 6.82 4.24 -9.17
C GLN A 26 8.05 3.78 -8.37
N ILE A 27 8.94 4.71 -8.01
CA ILE A 27 10.10 4.40 -7.16
C ILE A 27 9.63 3.96 -5.77
N ALA A 28 8.69 4.70 -5.16
CA ALA A 28 8.15 4.38 -3.85
C ALA A 28 7.51 2.98 -3.85
N TRP A 29 6.67 2.68 -4.83
CA TRP A 29 6.02 1.37 -4.95
C TRP A 29 7.02 0.22 -5.12
N ASN A 30 8.09 0.42 -5.88
CA ASN A 30 9.11 -0.62 -6.06
C ASN A 30 9.91 -0.85 -4.77
N VAL A 31 10.37 0.23 -4.14
CA VAL A 31 11.08 0.16 -2.84
C VAL A 31 10.21 -0.52 -1.79
N GLU A 32 8.92 -0.22 -1.79
CA GLU A 32 7.93 -0.80 -0.89
C GLU A 32 7.74 -2.31 -1.08
N ASN A 33 7.53 -2.77 -2.32
CA ASN A 33 7.45 -4.20 -2.61
C ASN A 33 8.72 -4.96 -2.17
N MET A 34 9.90 -4.37 -2.38
CA MET A 34 11.16 -4.96 -1.93
C MET A 34 11.26 -4.96 -0.39
N TYR A 35 10.83 -3.88 0.25
CA TYR A 35 10.84 -3.73 1.70
C TYR A 35 9.90 -4.74 2.37
N PHE A 36 8.64 -4.86 1.93
CA PHE A 36 7.67 -5.76 2.57
C PHE A 36 8.04 -7.24 2.43
N ASN A 37 8.59 -7.64 1.29
CA ASN A 37 9.14 -9.00 1.14
C ASN A 37 10.22 -9.27 2.20
N THR A 38 11.10 -8.30 2.42
CA THR A 38 12.17 -8.40 3.41
C THR A 38 11.65 -8.30 4.85
N PHE A 39 10.65 -7.46 5.10
CA PHE A 39 10.02 -7.23 6.40
C PHE A 39 9.25 -8.47 6.89
N LEU A 40 8.44 -9.08 6.02
CA LEU A 40 7.78 -10.36 6.32
C LEU A 40 8.81 -11.40 6.74
N TYR A 41 9.86 -11.59 5.94
CA TYR A 41 10.86 -12.60 6.24
C TYR A 41 11.66 -12.31 7.53
N ASN A 42 12.24 -11.11 7.67
CA ASN A 42 13.18 -10.80 8.73
C ASN A 42 12.54 -10.37 10.06
N SER A 43 11.42 -9.65 10.02
CA SER A 43 10.78 -9.10 11.22
C SER A 43 9.69 -10.02 11.76
N ILE A 44 9.00 -10.75 10.87
CA ILE A 44 7.84 -11.58 11.23
C ILE A 44 8.23 -13.05 11.37
N TYR A 45 8.91 -13.65 10.37
CA TYR A 45 9.22 -15.10 10.40
C TYR A 45 10.54 -15.45 11.12
N LYS A 46 11.64 -14.70 10.93
CA LYS A 46 12.99 -15.07 11.40
C LYS A 46 13.12 -15.29 12.92
N GLY A 47 12.24 -14.70 13.73
CA GLY A 47 12.24 -14.87 15.19
C GLY A 47 11.08 -15.73 15.71
N ALA A 48 10.31 -16.39 14.85
CA ALA A 48 9.23 -17.29 15.26
C ALA A 48 9.79 -18.70 15.52
N SER A 49 9.20 -19.44 16.46
CA SER A 49 9.58 -20.83 16.71
C SER A 49 9.20 -21.71 15.52
N GLN A 50 9.97 -22.77 15.25
CA GLN A 50 9.69 -23.66 14.12
C GLN A 50 8.28 -24.26 14.17
N ALA A 51 7.79 -24.62 15.36
CA ALA A 51 6.41 -25.09 15.55
C ALA A 51 5.35 -24.02 15.20
N ALA A 52 5.63 -22.73 15.42
CA ALA A 52 4.74 -21.66 15.00
C ALA A 52 4.76 -21.45 13.48
N ILE A 53 5.93 -21.62 12.84
CA ILE A 53 6.07 -21.54 11.39
C ILE A 53 5.29 -22.68 10.72
N ASP A 54 5.48 -23.91 11.19
CA ASP A 54 4.81 -25.11 10.65
C ASP A 54 3.28 -25.08 10.84
N GLY A 55 2.82 -24.41 11.91
CA GLY A 55 1.40 -24.19 12.20
C GLY A 55 0.80 -22.91 11.59
N SER A 56 1.59 -22.13 10.85
CA SER A 56 1.16 -20.86 10.23
C SER A 56 1.19 -20.92 8.70
N ILE A 57 0.73 -19.86 8.05
CA ILE A 57 0.96 -19.68 6.61
C ILE A 57 2.47 -19.69 6.33
N ASN A 58 2.90 -20.38 5.28
CA ASN A 58 4.29 -20.33 4.83
C ASN A 58 4.64 -18.93 4.30
N VAL A 59 5.88 -18.48 4.52
CA VAL A 59 6.34 -17.16 4.07
C VAL A 59 6.22 -16.94 2.56
N ILE A 60 6.41 -17.98 1.76
CA ILE A 60 6.28 -17.92 0.30
C ILE A 60 4.80 -17.70 -0.09
N ASP A 61 3.88 -18.41 0.57
CA ASP A 61 2.44 -18.23 0.35
C ASP A 61 1.97 -16.85 0.84
N ALA A 62 2.51 -16.36 1.95
CA ALA A 62 2.23 -15.02 2.46
C ALA A 62 2.61 -13.94 1.45
N VAL A 63 3.85 -13.98 0.96
CA VAL A 63 4.35 -13.02 -0.05
C VAL A 63 3.54 -13.12 -1.34
N SER A 64 3.27 -14.33 -1.82
CA SER A 64 2.49 -14.54 -3.04
C SER A 64 1.08 -13.96 -2.93
N LYS A 65 0.41 -14.17 -1.79
CA LYS A 65 -0.92 -13.60 -1.52
C LYS A 65 -0.88 -12.09 -1.38
N MET A 66 0.11 -11.54 -0.69
CA MET A 66 0.31 -10.10 -0.54
C MET A 66 0.38 -9.41 -1.90
N VAL A 67 1.30 -9.86 -2.76
CA VAL A 67 1.49 -9.30 -4.10
C VAL A 67 0.25 -9.47 -4.98
N ALA A 68 -0.42 -10.63 -4.93
CA ALA A 68 -1.63 -10.88 -5.72
C ALA A 68 -2.80 -9.97 -5.30
N TYR A 69 -3.06 -9.84 -4.01
CA TYR A 69 -4.13 -8.98 -3.50
C TYR A 69 -3.84 -7.50 -3.69
N SER A 70 -2.58 -7.08 -3.54
CA SER A 70 -2.14 -5.73 -3.90
C SER A 70 -2.38 -5.46 -5.39
N ALA A 71 -1.98 -6.35 -6.29
CA ALA A 71 -2.21 -6.18 -7.72
C ALA A 71 -3.70 -6.05 -8.09
N ILE A 72 -4.56 -6.88 -7.49
CA ILE A 72 -6.03 -6.77 -7.68
C ILE A 72 -6.53 -5.43 -7.15
N THR A 73 -6.07 -5.02 -5.96
CA THR A 73 -6.45 -3.74 -5.35
C THR A 73 -6.02 -2.57 -6.21
N ALA A 74 -4.78 -2.57 -6.73
CA ALA A 74 -4.26 -1.54 -7.63
C ALA A 74 -5.10 -1.43 -8.90
N MET A 75 -5.43 -2.57 -9.52
CA MET A 75 -6.27 -2.61 -10.73
C MET A 75 -7.65 -2.00 -10.46
N LEU A 76 -8.34 -2.48 -9.42
CA LEU A 76 -9.69 -2.00 -9.09
C LEU A 76 -9.69 -0.51 -8.70
N THR A 77 -8.70 -0.09 -7.93
CA THR A 77 -8.54 1.31 -7.51
C THR A 77 -8.33 2.20 -8.72
N THR A 78 -7.42 1.83 -9.62
CA THR A 78 -7.12 2.65 -10.81
C THR A 78 -8.37 2.84 -11.67
N LEU A 79 -9.19 1.79 -11.83
CA LEU A 79 -10.45 1.87 -12.58
C LEU A 79 -11.48 2.77 -11.89
N VAL A 80 -11.71 2.55 -10.60
CA VAL A 80 -12.75 3.27 -9.85
C VAL A 80 -12.36 4.71 -9.55
N MET A 81 -11.16 4.91 -9.00
CA MET A 81 -10.66 6.23 -8.61
C MET A 81 -10.23 7.06 -9.81
N GLY A 82 -9.74 6.43 -10.89
CA GLY A 82 -9.56 7.10 -12.17
C GLY A 82 -10.87 7.72 -12.66
N ALA A 83 -11.91 6.90 -12.81
CA ALA A 83 -13.23 7.36 -13.24
C ALA A 83 -13.86 8.39 -12.28
N LEU A 84 -13.69 8.21 -10.96
CA LEU A 84 -14.21 9.13 -9.95
C LEU A 84 -13.50 10.47 -9.97
N SER A 85 -12.16 10.47 -10.08
CA SER A 85 -11.36 11.70 -10.08
C SER A 85 -11.63 12.54 -11.32
N ASP A 86 -11.80 11.88 -12.48
CA ASP A 86 -12.13 12.53 -13.75
C ASP A 86 -13.53 13.17 -13.69
N ARG A 87 -14.51 12.48 -13.09
CA ARG A 87 -15.88 13.02 -12.91
C ARG A 87 -15.93 14.19 -11.94
N LYS A 88 -15.06 14.22 -10.92
CA LYS A 88 -15.03 15.28 -9.89
C LYS A 88 -14.18 16.50 -10.30
N GLY A 89 -13.34 16.37 -11.34
CA GLY A 89 -12.56 17.48 -11.91
C GLY A 89 -11.45 18.03 -11.01
N SER A 90 -11.15 17.39 -9.87
CA SER A 90 -10.21 17.89 -8.85
C SER A 90 -8.97 17.02 -8.69
N ARG A 91 -8.39 16.56 -9.81
CA ARG A 91 -7.29 15.58 -9.87
C ARG A 91 -6.08 15.97 -9.02
N ASN A 92 -5.70 17.25 -8.99
CA ASN A 92 -4.58 17.74 -8.18
C ASN A 92 -4.74 17.46 -6.68
N ARG A 93 -5.98 17.50 -6.13
CA ARG A 93 -6.21 17.22 -4.71
C ARG A 93 -6.08 15.73 -4.39
N PHE A 94 -6.53 14.87 -5.30
CA PHE A 94 -6.41 13.41 -5.13
C PHE A 94 -4.94 12.98 -5.08
N ILE A 95 -4.12 13.53 -5.98
CA ILE A 95 -2.67 13.27 -6.02
C ILE A 95 -2.03 13.72 -4.70
N SER A 96 -2.15 15.00 -4.32
CA SER A 96 -1.45 15.52 -3.14
C SER A 96 -1.88 14.87 -1.83
N VAL A 97 -3.19 14.69 -1.60
CA VAL A 97 -3.69 14.05 -0.38
C VAL A 97 -3.33 12.57 -0.36
N GLY A 98 -3.40 11.89 -1.50
CA GLY A 98 -3.03 10.49 -1.63
C GLY A 98 -1.58 10.24 -1.24
N TYR A 99 -0.62 11.01 -1.76
CA TYR A 99 0.80 10.86 -1.39
C TYR A 99 1.07 11.10 0.10
N ILE A 100 0.39 12.06 0.72
CA ILE A 100 0.55 12.32 2.16
C ILE A 100 0.03 11.13 2.98
N ILE A 101 -1.19 10.66 2.68
CA ILE A 101 -1.78 9.52 3.40
C ILE A 101 -0.95 8.27 3.17
N TRP A 102 -0.44 8.06 1.95
CA TRP A 102 0.43 6.94 1.62
C TRP A 102 1.69 6.93 2.49
N GLY A 103 2.40 8.07 2.59
CA GLY A 103 3.57 8.18 3.47
C GLY A 103 3.27 7.89 4.94
N VAL A 104 2.11 8.33 5.44
CA VAL A 104 1.66 8.04 6.81
C VAL A 104 1.42 6.54 7.01
N ILE A 105 0.80 5.86 6.04
CA ILE A 105 0.56 4.42 6.10
C ILE A 105 1.88 3.65 6.14
N ILE A 106 2.86 4.01 5.30
CA ILE A 106 4.21 3.41 5.30
C ILE A 106 4.85 3.57 6.69
N GLY A 107 4.77 4.76 7.29
CA GLY A 107 5.25 4.99 8.66
C GLY A 107 4.58 4.09 9.70
N GLY A 108 3.29 3.78 9.50
CA GLY A 108 2.51 2.88 10.36
C GLY A 108 2.99 1.42 10.35
N PHE A 109 3.61 0.93 9.27
CA PHE A 109 4.17 -0.42 9.24
C PHE A 109 5.26 -0.64 10.29
N GLY A 110 5.99 0.42 10.67
CA GLY A 110 6.98 0.35 11.74
C GLY A 110 6.40 -0.01 13.12
N LEU A 111 5.08 0.13 13.30
CA LEU A 111 4.38 -0.23 14.52
C LEU A 111 3.93 -1.70 14.55
N ILE A 112 3.99 -2.40 13.41
CA ILE A 112 3.56 -3.79 13.31
C ILE A 112 4.67 -4.70 13.82
N SER A 113 4.45 -5.35 14.95
CA SER A 113 5.34 -6.37 15.50
C SER A 113 4.53 -7.50 16.12
N ARG A 114 5.12 -8.70 16.21
CA ARG A 114 4.46 -9.86 16.83
C ARG A 114 4.06 -9.59 18.28
N ASP A 115 4.89 -8.87 19.02
CA ASP A 115 4.65 -8.52 20.43
C ASP A 115 3.50 -7.50 20.56
N ASN A 116 3.46 -6.50 19.68
CA ASN A 116 2.36 -5.52 19.66
C ASN A 116 1.04 -6.21 19.31
N ILE A 117 1.03 -7.10 18.31
CA ILE A 117 -0.17 -7.86 17.94
C ILE A 117 -0.60 -8.82 19.06
N ALA A 118 0.34 -9.52 19.70
CA ALA A 118 0.04 -10.39 20.83
C ALA A 118 -0.59 -9.62 22.00
N SER A 119 -0.06 -8.43 22.31
CA SER A 119 -0.57 -7.54 23.36
C SER A 119 -1.97 -6.99 23.04
N VAL A 120 -2.17 -6.47 21.82
CA VAL A 120 -3.45 -5.87 21.40
C VAL A 120 -4.58 -6.90 21.37
N PHE A 121 -4.29 -8.12 20.91
CA PHE A 121 -5.32 -9.16 20.77
C PHE A 121 -5.34 -10.17 21.93
N GLY A 122 -4.51 -9.99 22.97
CA GLY A 122 -4.45 -10.89 24.12
C GLY A 122 -4.11 -12.34 23.75
N MET A 123 -3.30 -12.54 22.71
CA MET A 123 -2.99 -13.88 22.18
C MET A 123 -1.75 -14.45 22.87
N THR A 124 -1.80 -15.75 23.18
CA THR A 124 -0.66 -16.50 23.76
C THR A 124 -0.11 -17.57 22.82
N ASP A 125 -0.87 -17.94 21.78
CA ASP A 125 -0.48 -18.94 20.80
C ASP A 125 0.39 -18.33 19.70
N ALA A 126 1.65 -18.77 19.63
CA ALA A 126 2.65 -18.25 18.70
C ALA A 126 2.28 -18.43 17.22
N ALA A 127 1.60 -19.52 16.85
CA ALA A 127 1.19 -19.78 15.47
C ALA A 127 0.07 -18.82 15.04
N LYS A 128 -0.88 -18.56 15.95
CA LYS A 128 -1.98 -17.61 15.73
C LYS A 128 -1.47 -16.16 15.69
N ILE A 129 -0.54 -15.80 16.57
CA ILE A 129 0.10 -14.47 16.57
C ILE A 129 0.79 -14.25 15.22
N LEU A 130 1.59 -15.22 14.77
CA LEU A 130 2.30 -15.14 13.49
C LEU A 130 1.33 -14.98 12.31
N THR A 131 0.33 -15.85 12.22
CA THR A 131 -0.67 -15.82 11.15
C THR A 131 -1.45 -14.50 11.13
N THR A 132 -1.88 -14.03 12.30
CA THR A 132 -2.63 -12.76 12.43
C THR A 132 -1.76 -11.58 12.02
N THR A 133 -0.49 -11.55 12.45
CA THR A 133 0.45 -10.49 12.09
C THR A 133 0.67 -10.43 10.58
N VAL A 134 0.83 -11.59 9.93
CA VAL A 134 0.97 -11.69 8.46
C VAL A 134 -0.28 -11.15 7.74
N TRP A 135 -1.48 -11.52 8.18
CA TRP A 135 -2.71 -11.00 7.58
C TRP A 135 -2.88 -9.49 7.76
N ILE A 136 -2.49 -8.95 8.92
CA ILE A 136 -2.50 -7.50 9.15
C ILE A 136 -1.56 -6.78 8.18
N VAL A 137 -0.36 -7.33 7.94
CA VAL A 137 0.59 -6.80 6.96
C VAL A 137 -0.02 -6.81 5.56
N ILE A 138 -0.66 -7.93 5.14
CA ILE A 138 -1.31 -8.04 3.84
C ILE A 138 -2.44 -7.01 3.69
N VAL A 139 -3.29 -6.85 4.71
CA VAL A 139 -4.41 -5.89 4.66
C VAL A 139 -3.88 -4.46 4.61
N MET A 140 -2.86 -4.14 5.41
CA MET A 140 -2.21 -2.83 5.39
C MET A 140 -1.58 -2.53 4.02
N ASP A 141 -0.98 -3.54 3.38
CA ASP A 141 -0.41 -3.43 2.03
C ASP A 141 -1.50 -3.15 0.99
N MET A 142 -2.67 -3.78 1.10
CA MET A 142 -3.84 -3.46 0.26
C MET A 142 -4.33 -2.02 0.48
N VAL A 143 -4.44 -1.57 1.73
CA VAL A 143 -4.88 -0.19 2.06
C VAL A 143 -3.89 0.82 1.51
N MET A 144 -2.61 0.57 1.70
CA MET A 144 -1.55 1.37 1.10
C MET A 144 -1.69 1.42 -0.41
N THR A 145 -1.83 0.25 -1.05
CA THR A 145 -1.90 0.13 -2.51
C THR A 145 -3.08 0.90 -3.07
N PHE A 146 -4.22 0.86 -2.38
CA PHE A 146 -5.40 1.66 -2.71
C PHE A 146 -5.09 3.17 -2.65
N VAL A 147 -4.39 3.63 -1.62
CA VAL A 147 -4.04 5.06 -1.52
C VAL A 147 -3.00 5.46 -2.57
N GLY A 148 -1.95 4.66 -2.76
CA GLY A 148 -0.90 4.91 -3.76
C GLY A 148 -1.43 4.88 -5.20
N SER A 149 -2.36 3.97 -5.50
CA SER A 149 -3.02 3.87 -6.81
C SER A 149 -4.09 4.94 -7.03
N THR A 150 -4.61 5.54 -5.95
CA THR A 150 -5.48 6.73 -6.04
C THR A 150 -4.65 8.00 -6.33
N ALA A 151 -3.42 8.03 -5.85
CA ALA A 151 -2.52 9.18 -5.96
C ALA A 151 -1.80 9.26 -7.32
N ASN A 152 -1.61 8.12 -8.00
CA ASN A 152 -1.04 8.03 -9.35
C ASN A 152 -2.12 8.17 -10.43
#